data_AF-A0A4S8M5D0-F1
#
_entry.id   AF-A0A4S8M5D0-F1
#
_cell.length_a   1.000
_cell.length_b   1.000
_cell.length_c   1.000
_cell.angle_alpha   90.00
_cell.angle_beta   90.00
_cell.angle_gamma   90.00
#
_symmetry.space_group_name_H-M   'P 1'
#
loop_
_entity.id
_entity.type
_entity.pdbx_description
1 polymer ?
#
loop_
_entity_poly.entity_id
_entity_poly.type
_entity_poly.pdbx_seq_one_letter_code
_entity_poly.pdbx_strand_id
1 'polypeptide(L)'
;NWQRDPSLIKASARAESTCPEFPDSEWSNLFRGKPIDFDAVITSTHTLDYDQKQSIKLGSGSAEIRFGSRTPAKKVRDHGTWVICWEMFREIVLFTMPWRDRELSTYHKYLTGLFKAYEPSQHPNIINFDKAVQQRVSNRHAVDTVKLL
;
A
#
# COMPACT_ATOMS: atom_id res chain seq x y z
N ASN A 1 -3.97 -23.15 -4.17
CA ASN A 1 -5.23 -22.61 -3.59
C ASN A 1 -5.27 -21.08 -3.50
N TRP A 2 -4.63 -20.35 -4.42
CA TRP A 2 -4.67 -18.87 -4.52
C TRP A 2 -5.86 -18.35 -5.37
N GLN A 3 -6.71 -19.27 -5.84
CA GLN A 3 -8.03 -19.01 -6.41
C GLN A 3 -9.14 -18.86 -5.34
N ARG A 4 -8.78 -18.92 -4.05
CA ARG A 4 -9.73 -18.68 -2.94
C ARG A 4 -10.09 -17.21 -2.86
N ASP A 5 -11.29 -16.94 -2.36
CA ASP A 5 -11.79 -15.57 -2.15
C ASP A 5 -10.74 -14.72 -1.40
N PRO A 6 -10.30 -13.58 -1.97
CA PRO A 6 -9.42 -12.60 -1.33
C PRO A 6 -9.77 -12.27 0.13
N SER A 7 -11.06 -12.32 0.47
CA SER A 7 -11.55 -12.06 1.83
C SER A 7 -11.03 -13.11 2.84
N LEU A 8 -10.96 -14.38 2.43
CA LEU A 8 -10.50 -15.49 3.27
C LEU A 8 -8.98 -15.44 3.46
N ILE A 9 -8.23 -15.09 2.42
CA ILE A 9 -6.76 -14.97 2.53
C ILE A 9 -6.41 -13.80 3.46
N LYS A 10 -7.10 -12.66 3.36
CA LYS A 10 -6.92 -11.53 4.27
C LYS A 10 -7.24 -11.91 5.72
N ALA A 11 -8.34 -12.63 5.96
CA ALA A 11 -8.75 -13.05 7.29
C ALA A 11 -7.76 -14.05 7.91
N SER A 12 -7.30 -15.03 7.14
CA SER A 12 -6.29 -16.00 7.59
C SER A 12 -4.95 -15.33 7.87
N ALA A 13 -4.49 -14.45 6.97
CA ALA A 13 -3.25 -13.71 7.16
C ALA A 13 -3.27 -12.90 8.46
N ARG A 14 -4.36 -12.16 8.74
CA ARG A 14 -4.48 -11.36 9.98
C ARG A 14 -4.61 -12.17 11.26
N ALA A 15 -4.99 -13.44 11.17
CA ALA A 15 -5.04 -14.31 12.33
C ALA A 15 -3.63 -14.71 12.80
N GLU A 16 -2.62 -14.58 11.95
CA GLU A 16 -1.22 -14.87 12.28
C GLU A 16 -0.57 -13.66 12.93
N SER A 17 0.06 -13.86 14.09
CA SER A 17 0.74 -12.80 14.85
C SER A 17 1.95 -12.20 14.13
N THR A 18 2.45 -12.87 13.09
CA THR A 18 3.59 -12.42 12.27
C THR A 18 3.16 -11.64 11.04
N CYS A 19 1.85 -11.40 10.84
CA CYS A 19 1.36 -10.65 9.70
C CYS A 19 1.81 -9.18 9.78
N PRO A 20 2.51 -8.66 8.76
CA PRO A 20 2.89 -7.26 8.71
C PRO A 20 1.67 -6.33 8.71
N GLU A 21 1.85 -5.12 9.27
CA GLU A 21 0.84 -4.07 9.21
C GLU A 21 0.70 -3.54 7.78
N PHE A 22 -0.54 -3.45 7.29
CA PHE A 22 -0.82 -2.95 5.95
C PHE A 22 -2.25 -2.41 5.84
N PRO A 23 -2.48 -1.28 5.12
CA PRO A 23 -3.80 -0.64 5.07
C PRO A 23 -4.89 -1.55 4.50
N ASP A 24 -6.07 -1.51 5.12
CA ASP A 24 -7.24 -2.31 4.72
C ASP A 24 -7.67 -2.12 3.26
N SER A 25 -7.55 -0.89 2.73
CA SER A 25 -7.86 -0.56 1.34
C SER A 25 -6.90 -1.29 0.39
N GLU A 26 -5.62 -1.32 0.73
CA GLU A 26 -4.55 -1.85 -0.11
C GLU A 26 -4.47 -3.38 -0.07
N TRP A 27 -4.88 -4.01 1.04
CA TRP A 27 -5.09 -5.46 1.10
C TRP A 27 -6.03 -5.96 -0.01
N SER A 28 -7.11 -5.22 -0.26
CA SER A 28 -8.08 -5.59 -1.29
C SER A 28 -7.50 -5.41 -2.68
N ASN A 29 -6.67 -4.38 -2.89
CA ASN A 29 -6.01 -4.13 -4.16
C ASN A 29 -4.97 -5.21 -4.46
N LEU A 30 -4.17 -5.61 -3.46
CA LEU A 30 -3.15 -6.64 -3.57
C LEU A 30 -3.71 -7.94 -4.15
N PHE A 31 -4.77 -8.48 -3.53
CA PHE A 31 -5.36 -9.76 -3.96
C PHE A 31 -6.18 -9.65 -5.25
N ARG A 32 -6.67 -8.46 -5.59
CA ARG A 32 -7.35 -8.21 -6.87
C ARG A 32 -6.37 -7.94 -8.00
N GLY A 33 -5.06 -7.97 -7.74
CA GLY A 33 -4.02 -7.59 -8.70
C GLY A 33 -4.17 -6.15 -9.18
N LYS A 34 -4.76 -5.27 -8.37
CA LYS A 34 -4.87 -3.83 -8.65
C LYS A 34 -3.60 -3.11 -8.20
N PRO A 35 -3.28 -1.94 -8.80
CA PRO A 35 -2.17 -1.12 -8.33
C PRO A 35 -2.34 -0.75 -6.86
N ILE A 36 -1.23 -0.72 -6.12
CA ILE A 36 -1.24 -0.31 -4.72
C ILE A 36 -1.03 1.19 -4.64
N ASP A 37 -1.88 1.87 -3.85
CA ASP A 37 -1.71 3.30 -3.62
C ASP A 37 -0.69 3.55 -2.49
N PHE A 38 0.54 3.88 -2.86
CA PHE A 38 1.59 4.20 -1.89
C PHE A 38 1.30 5.48 -1.08
N ASP A 39 0.43 6.38 -1.56
CA ASP A 39 -0.01 7.52 -0.77
C ASP A 39 -0.93 7.08 0.39
N ALA A 40 -1.77 6.06 0.15
CA ALA A 40 -2.59 5.45 1.20
C ALA A 40 -1.71 4.69 2.21
N VAL A 41 -0.68 3.97 1.73
CA VAL A 41 0.30 3.27 2.58
C VAL A 41 1.02 4.26 3.51
N ILE A 42 1.63 5.32 2.99
CA ILE A 42 2.37 6.29 3.83
C ILE A 42 1.45 7.13 4.73
N THR A 43 0.19 7.29 4.37
CA THR A 43 -0.78 7.97 5.24
C THR A 43 -1.12 7.09 6.45
N SER A 44 -1.20 5.77 6.26
CA SER A 44 -1.53 4.82 7.33
C SER A 44 -0.48 4.74 8.44
N THR A 45 0.81 4.89 8.10
CA THR A 45 1.90 4.86 9.09
C THR A 45 1.81 6.01 10.08
N HIS A 46 1.27 7.15 9.63
CA HIS A 46 1.22 8.39 10.41
C HIS A 46 -0.11 8.58 11.15
N THR A 47 -1.17 7.88 10.73
CA THR A 47 -2.42 7.86 11.51
C THR A 47 -2.27 7.14 12.84
N LEU A 48 -1.30 6.22 12.97
CA LEU A 48 -0.98 5.55 14.24
C LEU A 48 -0.36 6.53 15.27
N ASP A 49 0.38 7.55 14.81
CA ASP A 49 1.02 8.54 15.68
C ASP A 49 0.05 9.61 16.22
N TYR A 50 -1.08 9.85 15.54
CA TYR A 50 -2.03 10.93 15.90
C TYR A 50 -3.33 10.43 16.56
N ASP A 51 -3.56 9.12 16.67
CA ASP A 51 -4.77 8.55 17.27
C ASP A 51 -4.76 8.59 18.82
N GLN A 52 -4.20 9.65 19.43
CA GLN A 52 -4.75 10.14 20.71
C GLN A 52 -6.10 10.80 20.41
N LYS A 53 -7.14 9.95 20.24
CA LYS A 53 -8.53 10.40 20.14
C LYS A 53 -8.90 11.21 21.39
N GLN A 54 -8.82 12.53 21.31
CA GLN A 54 -9.46 13.40 22.29
C GLN A 54 -10.95 13.49 21.97
N SER A 55 -11.75 12.66 22.63
CA SER A 55 -13.19 12.88 22.72
C SER A 55 -13.47 13.86 23.86
N ILE A 56 -13.66 15.14 23.55
CA ILE A 56 -14.18 16.11 24.52
C ILE A 56 -15.71 15.98 24.53
N LYS A 57 -16.28 15.48 25.64
CA LYS A 57 -17.73 15.53 25.87
C LYS A 57 -18.09 16.94 26.34
N LEU A 58 -18.74 17.72 25.49
CA LEU A 58 -19.39 18.96 25.90
C LEU A 58 -20.78 18.62 26.47
N GLY A 59 -21.07 19.12 27.68
CA GLY A 59 -22.24 18.74 28.46
C GLY A 59 -23.60 19.03 27.82
N SER A 60 -24.56 18.17 28.16
CA SER A 60 -26.03 18.30 28.03
C SER A 60 -26.57 18.90 26.72
N GLY A 61 -26.43 18.13 25.65
CA GLY A 61 -27.12 18.31 24.38
C GLY A 61 -26.58 17.29 23.41
N SER A 62 -27.45 16.48 22.80
CA SER A 62 -27.10 15.33 21.96
C SER A 62 -26.49 15.75 20.61
N ALA A 63 -25.32 16.41 20.65
CA ALA A 63 -24.50 16.72 19.50
C ALA A 63 -23.10 16.10 19.70
N GLU A 64 -22.90 14.90 19.16
CA GLU A 64 -21.55 14.38 18.93
C GLU A 64 -20.97 15.11 17.71
N ILE A 65 -20.14 16.13 17.93
CA ILE A 65 -19.30 16.64 16.85
C ILE A 65 -18.11 15.68 16.71
N ARG A 66 -18.27 14.69 15.83
CA ARG A 66 -17.15 13.86 15.38
C ARG A 66 -16.28 14.71 14.47
N PHE A 67 -15.27 15.36 15.04
CA PHE A 67 -14.14 15.85 14.26
C PHE A 67 -13.38 14.61 13.76
N GLY A 68 -13.83 14.07 12.63
CA GLY A 68 -13.02 13.16 11.85
C GLY A 68 -11.80 13.96 11.41
N SER A 69 -10.71 13.84 12.15
CA SER A 69 -9.39 14.28 11.71
C SER A 69 -9.14 13.58 10.38
N ARG A 70 -9.45 14.24 9.27
CA ARG A 70 -8.89 13.88 7.97
C ARG A 70 -7.46 14.37 8.03
N THR A 71 -6.57 13.57 8.64
CA THR A 71 -5.14 13.74 8.50
C THR A 71 -4.86 14.00 7.01
N PRO A 72 -4.16 15.09 6.64
CA PRO A 72 -3.87 15.36 5.25
C PRO A 72 -3.21 14.13 4.63
N ALA A 73 -3.77 13.60 3.54
CA ALA A 73 -3.21 12.44 2.87
C ALA A 73 -1.77 12.75 2.48
N LYS A 74 -0.82 12.03 3.11
CA LYS A 74 0.59 12.21 2.83
C LYS A 74 0.88 11.66 1.45
N LYS A 75 1.73 12.38 0.71
CA LYS A 75 2.10 12.03 -0.66
C LYS A 75 3.53 11.52 -0.69
N VAL A 76 3.75 10.44 -1.44
CA VAL A 76 5.09 9.98 -1.77
C VAL A 76 5.68 10.93 -2.79
N ARG A 77 6.81 11.55 -2.45
CA ARG A 77 7.44 12.62 -3.25
C ARG A 77 8.92 12.40 -3.51
N ASP A 78 9.55 11.52 -2.75
CA ASP A 78 10.98 11.28 -2.80
C ASP A 78 11.30 9.79 -2.61
N HIS A 79 12.58 9.47 -2.76
CA HIS A 79 13.09 8.11 -2.59
C HIS A 79 12.82 7.56 -1.19
N GLY A 80 12.99 8.36 -0.12
CA GLY A 80 12.84 7.89 1.26
C GLY A 80 11.40 7.47 1.57
N THR A 81 10.43 8.32 1.24
CA THR A 81 9.00 8.01 1.40
C THR A 81 8.58 6.85 0.50
N TRP A 82 9.16 6.73 -0.70
CA TRP A 82 8.89 5.61 -1.59
C TRP A 82 9.44 4.28 -1.04
N VAL A 83 10.67 4.25 -0.50
CA VAL A 83 11.29 3.04 0.09
C VAL A 83 10.47 2.54 1.28
N ILE A 84 9.98 3.43 2.15
CA ILE A 84 9.12 3.03 3.28
C ILE A 84 7.88 2.28 2.77
N CYS A 85 7.16 2.85 1.80
CA CYS A 85 6.00 2.18 1.22
C CYS A 85 6.36 0.87 0.52
N TRP A 86 7.49 0.86 -0.19
CA TRP A 86 7.96 -0.31 -0.92
C TRP A 86 8.27 -1.48 0.01
N GLU A 87 8.95 -1.24 1.14
CA GLU A 87 9.26 -2.30 2.09
C GLU A 87 7.99 -2.84 2.77
N MET A 88 7.05 -1.98 3.18
CA MET A 88 5.75 -2.44 3.69
C MET A 88 4.98 -3.29 2.66
N PHE A 89 4.98 -2.85 1.40
CA PHE A 89 4.39 -3.61 0.30
C PHE A 89 5.11 -4.94 0.07
N ARG A 90 6.45 -4.95 0.09
CA ARG A 90 7.25 -6.15 -0.10
C ARG A 90 7.02 -7.16 1.02
N GLU A 91 7.02 -6.72 2.28
CA GLU A 91 6.74 -7.58 3.44
C GLU A 91 5.40 -8.28 3.29
N ILE A 92 4.33 -7.55 2.96
CA ILE A 92 3.00 -8.16 2.81
C ILE A 92 2.90 -9.07 1.58
N VAL A 93 3.56 -8.73 0.49
CA VAL A 93 3.62 -9.60 -0.70
C VAL A 93 4.39 -10.86 -0.39
N LEU A 94 5.51 -10.81 0.32
CA LEU A 94 6.32 -11.99 0.63
C LEU A 94 5.69 -12.85 1.72
N PHE A 95 4.95 -12.25 2.65
CA PHE A 95 4.14 -12.99 3.60
C PHE A 95 3.06 -13.83 2.89
N THR A 96 2.41 -13.27 1.87
CA THR A 96 1.30 -13.93 1.16
C THR A 96 1.71 -14.73 -0.08
N MET A 97 2.81 -14.32 -0.74
CA MET A 97 3.34 -14.85 -2.00
C MET A 97 4.88 -14.93 -1.96
N PRO A 98 5.47 -15.82 -1.14
CA PRO A 98 6.93 -15.88 -0.94
C PRO A 98 7.74 -16.05 -2.23
N TRP A 99 7.17 -16.71 -3.24
CA TRP A 99 7.83 -16.98 -4.53
C TRP A 99 8.10 -15.71 -5.36
N ARG A 100 7.53 -14.55 -5.01
CA ARG A 100 7.74 -13.28 -5.73
C ARG A 100 9.01 -12.53 -5.32
N ASP A 101 9.79 -13.02 -4.37
CA ASP A 101 10.98 -12.30 -3.86
C ASP A 101 11.98 -11.94 -4.95
N ARG A 102 12.31 -12.87 -5.85
CA ARG A 102 13.27 -12.59 -6.92
C ARG A 102 12.82 -11.45 -7.83
N GLU A 103 11.54 -11.45 -8.21
CA GLU A 103 10.91 -10.42 -9.04
C GLU A 103 10.97 -9.06 -8.35
N LEU A 104 10.45 -8.99 -7.11
CA LEU A 104 10.39 -7.75 -6.32
C LEU A 104 11.77 -7.18 -6.03
N SER A 105 12.72 -8.03 -5.63
CA SER A 105 14.09 -7.61 -5.33
C SER A 105 14.83 -7.08 -6.56
N THR A 106 14.55 -7.65 -7.74
CA THR A 106 15.13 -7.15 -9.00
C THR A 106 14.57 -5.79 -9.37
N TYR A 107 13.25 -5.63 -9.28
CA TYR A 107 12.58 -4.37 -9.62
C TYR A 107 12.89 -3.26 -8.60
N HIS A 108 12.98 -3.58 -7.31
CA HIS A 108 13.43 -2.64 -6.27
C HIS A 108 14.81 -2.06 -6.61
N LYS A 109 15.79 -2.94 -6.89
CA LYS A 109 17.14 -2.51 -7.27
C LYS A 109 17.15 -1.61 -8.49
N TYR A 110 16.31 -1.89 -9.48
CA TYR A 110 16.16 -1.05 -10.67
C TYR A 110 15.66 0.35 -10.31
N LEU A 111 14.55 0.47 -9.57
CA LEU A 111 14.00 1.77 -9.18
C LEU A 111 14.93 2.56 -8.26
N THR A 112 15.55 1.91 -7.27
CA THR A 112 16.60 2.53 -6.43
C THR A 112 17.77 3.03 -7.29
N GLY A 113 18.14 2.30 -8.35
CA GLY A 113 19.13 2.74 -9.33
C GLY A 113 18.72 4.03 -10.04
N LEU A 114 17.45 4.16 -10.43
CA LEU A 114 16.92 5.41 -10.99
C LEU A 114 16.96 6.54 -9.96
N PHE A 115 16.50 6.33 -8.73
CA PHE A 115 16.54 7.36 -7.69
C PHE A 115 17.97 7.83 -7.36
N LYS A 116 18.98 6.95 -7.50
CA LYS A 116 20.38 7.32 -7.34
C LYS A 116 20.94 8.10 -8.53
N ALA A 117 20.46 7.84 -9.74
CA ALA A 117 21.00 8.43 -10.96
C ALA A 117 20.41 9.82 -11.28
N TYR A 118 19.18 10.09 -10.83
CA TYR A 118 18.48 11.35 -11.10
C TYR A 118 18.45 12.25 -9.85
N GLU A 119 18.40 13.56 -10.08
CA GLU A 119 18.27 14.53 -9.00
C GLU A 119 16.92 14.43 -8.25
N PRO A 120 16.85 14.89 -6.98
CA PRO A 120 15.61 14.91 -6.21
C PRO A 120 14.43 15.62 -6.89
N SER A 121 14.71 16.65 -7.69
CA SER A 121 13.69 17.35 -8.50
C SER A 121 12.99 16.45 -9.52
N GLN A 122 13.63 15.35 -9.94
CA GLN A 122 13.14 14.37 -10.90
C GLN A 122 12.51 13.13 -10.23
N HIS A 123 12.59 12.99 -8.90
CA HIS A 123 11.98 11.87 -8.18
C HIS A 123 10.48 11.67 -8.48
N PRO A 124 9.65 12.72 -8.66
CA PRO A 124 8.25 12.54 -9.06
C PRO A 124 8.08 11.77 -10.38
N ASN A 125 9.02 11.89 -11.32
CA ASN A 125 8.97 11.17 -12.59
C ASN A 125 9.21 9.66 -12.40
N ILE A 126 10.11 9.28 -11.50
CA ILE A 126 10.38 7.89 -11.15
C ILE A 126 9.18 7.27 -10.43
N ILE A 127 8.55 8.02 -9.52
CA ILE A 127 7.33 7.59 -8.82
C ILE A 127 6.17 7.40 -9.81
N ASN A 128 6.00 8.32 -10.76
CA ASN A 128 4.99 8.20 -11.81
C ASN A 128 5.27 7.02 -12.74
N PHE A 129 6.54 6.77 -13.06
CA PHE A 129 6.95 5.59 -13.81
C PHE A 129 6.55 4.30 -13.07
N ASP A 130 6.84 4.20 -11.77
CA ASP A 130 6.45 3.04 -10.97
C ASP A 130 4.93 2.83 -10.97
N LYS A 131 4.15 3.90 -10.75
CA LYS A 131 2.68 3.86 -10.86
C LYS A 131 2.21 3.32 -12.22
N ALA A 132 2.85 3.76 -13.31
CA ALA A 132 2.53 3.29 -14.66
C ALA A 132 2.88 1.81 -14.87
N VAL A 133 3.99 1.33 -14.31
CA VAL A 133 4.37 -0.09 -14.34
C VAL A 133 3.35 -0.93 -13.58
N GLN A 134 2.97 -0.54 -12.36
CA GLN A 134 1.96 -1.23 -11.57
C GLN A 134 0.61 -1.29 -12.31
N GLN A 135 0.19 -0.19 -12.93
CA GLN A 135 -1.02 -0.15 -13.75
C GLN A 135 -0.95 -1.11 -14.94
N ARG A 136 0.19 -1.17 -15.63
CA ARG A 136 0.40 -2.07 -16.77
C ARG A 136 0.35 -3.53 -16.33
N VAL A 137 0.97 -3.88 -15.21
CA VAL A 137 0.97 -5.24 -14.63
C VAL A 137 -0.46 -5.64 -14.26
N SER A 138 -1.19 -4.76 -13.58
CA SER A 138 -2.60 -4.98 -13.25
C SER A 138 -3.47 -5.24 -14.48
N ASN A 139 -3.33 -4.41 -15.52
CA ASN A 139 -4.10 -4.57 -16.76
C ASN A 139 -3.80 -5.90 -17.46
N ARG A 140 -2.54 -6.40 -17.41
CA ARG A 140 -2.19 -7.71 -17.98
C ARG A 140 -2.86 -8.85 -17.21
N HIS A 141 -2.79 -8.82 -15.88
CA HIS A 141 -3.47 -9.82 -15.05
C HIS A 141 -5.00 -9.82 -15.25
N ALA A 142 -5.60 -8.64 -15.47
CA ALA A 142 -7.02 -8.55 -15.83
C ALA A 142 -7.32 -9.23 -17.18
N VAL A 143 -6.48 -9.00 -18.21
CA VAL A 143 -6.65 -9.62 -19.53
C VAL A 143 -6.45 -11.13 -19.49
N ASP A 144 -5.48 -11.63 -18.73
CA ASP A 144 -5.24 -13.07 -18.60
C ASP A 144 -6.38 -13.77 -17.82
N THR A 145 -7.03 -13.07 -16.87
CA THR A 145 -8.22 -13.57 -16.16
C THR A 145 -9.45 -13.63 -17.08
N VAL A 146 -9.61 -12.64 -17.97
CA VAL A 146 -10.74 -12.59 -18.93
C VAL A 146 -10.61 -13.63 -20.04
N LYS A 147 -9.40 -14.04 -20.41
CA LYS A 147 -9.16 -15.08 -21.43
C LYS A 147 -9.37 -16.51 -20.92
N LEU A 148 -9.57 -16.70 -19.61
CA LEU A 148 -9.83 -17.99 -18.98
C LEU A 148 -11.32 -18.19 -18.62
N LEU A 149 -12.18 -17.28 -19.05
CA LEU A 149 -13.66 -17.36 -19.00
C LEU A 149 -14.21 -17.53 -20.42
#